data_AF-A0A914S4L8-F1
#
_entry.id   AF-A0A914S4L8-F1
#
_cell.length_a   1.000
_cell.length_b   1.000
_cell.length_c   1.000
_cell.angle_alpha   90.00
_cell.angle_beta   90.00
_cell.angle_gamma   90.00
#
_symmetry.space_group_name_H-M   'P 1'
#
loop_
_entity.id
_entity.type
_entity.pdbx_description
1 polymer ?
#
loop_
_entity_poly.entity_id
_entity_poly.type
_entity_poly.pdbx_seq_one_letter_code
_entity_poly.pdbx_strand_id
1 'polypeptide(L)'
;MEAIIETHRKLESYTCNGLPEALLYEAKQCGFSDRQISRVIKNEKLELNVRRKRKKLGILPCVKQIDTVSAEWPAATNYLYLTYNGSCDDVAFNNVRRFASDGCFQKNGVIVLGSGVYRIGSSVEFDACCVGCILQPQWTRTDSIEEAEQFCNEVGYPCLIRPSYVLSGAAMNVAHNGVIYRLPFVYCPSFFELFYVGDFACRGCIRKTVQCWAEVF
;
A
#
# COMPACT_ATOMS: atom_id res chain seq x y z
N MET A 1 7.48 -24.80 -8.83
CA MET A 1 7.81 -24.01 -7.63
C MET A 1 9.30 -24.06 -7.28
N GLU A 2 10.02 -25.14 -7.59
CA GLU A 2 11.43 -25.31 -7.24
C GLU A 2 12.34 -24.15 -7.71
N ALA A 3 12.19 -23.69 -8.95
CA ALA A 3 12.96 -22.56 -9.48
C ALA A 3 12.80 -21.25 -8.66
N ILE A 4 11.60 -20.99 -8.13
CA ILE A 4 11.34 -19.82 -7.27
C ILE A 4 12.05 -19.99 -5.92
N ILE A 5 12.05 -21.20 -5.37
CA ILE A 5 12.72 -21.49 -4.10
C ILE A 5 14.25 -21.42 -4.28
N GLU A 6 14.78 -21.90 -5.39
CA GLU A 6 16.20 -21.86 -5.69
C GLU A 6 16.70 -20.42 -5.87
N THR A 7 15.97 -19.61 -6.66
CA THR A 7 16.28 -18.18 -6.82
C THR A 7 16.18 -17.42 -5.50
N HIS A 8 15.19 -17.72 -4.65
CA HIS A 8 15.11 -17.17 -3.30
C HIS A 8 16.37 -17.47 -2.47
N ARG A 9 16.81 -18.73 -2.43
CA ARG A 9 18.04 -19.15 -1.71
C ARG A 9 19.29 -18.47 -2.27
N LYS A 10 19.39 -18.32 -3.59
CA LYS A 10 20.49 -17.58 -4.23
C LYS A 10 20.53 -16.13 -3.74
N LEU A 11 19.38 -15.45 -3.70
CA LEU A 11 19.27 -14.04 -3.27
C LEU A 11 19.68 -13.81 -1.81
N GLU A 12 19.44 -14.76 -0.91
CA GLU A 12 19.81 -14.65 0.53
C GLU A 12 21.32 -14.48 0.76
N SER A 13 22.14 -14.98 -0.16
CA SER A 13 23.60 -14.95 -0.04
C SER A 13 24.20 -13.58 -0.39
N TYR A 14 23.47 -12.73 -1.12
CA TYR A 14 23.98 -11.46 -1.63
C TYR A 14 23.52 -10.25 -0.81
N THR A 15 24.24 -9.14 -0.99
CA THR A 15 23.86 -7.79 -0.55
C THR A 15 23.45 -6.94 -1.76
N CYS A 16 22.78 -5.80 -1.54
CA CYS A 16 22.33 -4.95 -2.65
C CYS A 16 23.49 -4.48 -3.55
N ASN A 17 24.67 -4.16 -3.00
CA ASN A 17 25.82 -3.78 -3.79
C ASN A 17 26.42 -4.96 -4.58
N GLY A 18 26.52 -6.14 -3.95
CA GLY A 18 27.13 -7.34 -4.54
C GLY A 18 26.21 -8.17 -5.45
N LEU A 19 24.93 -7.79 -5.61
CA LEU A 19 23.98 -8.57 -6.41
C LEU A 19 24.33 -8.49 -7.92
N PRO A 20 24.57 -9.64 -8.59
CA PRO A 20 24.87 -9.66 -10.02
C PRO A 20 23.63 -9.35 -10.87
N GLU A 21 23.84 -8.70 -12.02
CA GLU A 21 22.78 -8.29 -12.94
C GLU A 21 21.97 -9.48 -13.46
N ALA A 22 22.64 -10.56 -13.86
CA ALA A 22 22.00 -11.76 -14.37
C ALA A 22 21.02 -12.38 -13.36
N LEU A 23 21.41 -12.49 -12.09
CA LEU A 23 20.54 -13.02 -11.03
C LEU A 23 19.38 -12.08 -10.73
N LEU A 24 19.60 -10.76 -10.78
CA LEU A 24 18.51 -9.80 -10.62
C LEU A 24 17.51 -9.92 -11.76
N TYR A 25 17.98 -10.08 -13.00
CA TYR A 25 17.12 -10.29 -14.17
C TYR A 25 16.35 -11.61 -14.06
N GLU A 26 17.01 -12.73 -13.75
CA GLU A 26 16.40 -14.04 -13.51
C GLU A 26 15.32 -13.96 -12.42
N ALA A 27 15.59 -13.28 -11.31
CA ALA A 27 14.60 -13.08 -10.26
C ALA A 27 13.37 -12.30 -10.77
N LYS A 28 13.55 -11.29 -11.63
CA LYS A 28 12.42 -10.58 -12.25
C LYS A 28 11.64 -11.47 -13.22
N GLN A 29 12.31 -12.33 -13.96
CA GLN A 29 11.68 -13.33 -14.86
C GLN A 29 10.85 -14.36 -14.08
N CYS A 30 11.32 -14.77 -12.89
CA CYS A 30 10.57 -15.62 -11.97
C CYS A 30 9.41 -14.90 -11.25
N GLY A 31 9.24 -13.58 -11.47
CA GLY A 31 8.12 -12.79 -10.93
C GLY A 31 8.37 -12.16 -9.57
N PHE A 32 9.60 -12.13 -9.06
CA PHE A 32 9.89 -11.49 -7.78
C PHE A 32 9.65 -9.98 -7.83
N SER A 33 8.88 -9.46 -6.88
CA SER A 33 8.70 -8.02 -6.68
C SER A 33 9.96 -7.39 -6.07
N ASP A 34 10.15 -6.08 -6.34
CA ASP A 34 11.29 -5.33 -5.77
C ASP A 34 11.26 -5.39 -4.22
N ARG A 35 10.05 -5.43 -3.63
CA ARG A 35 9.81 -5.60 -2.19
C ARG A 35 10.20 -6.98 -1.66
N GLN A 36 9.94 -8.05 -2.41
CA GLN A 36 10.37 -9.40 -2.01
C GLN A 36 11.89 -9.50 -2.05
N ILE A 37 12.50 -8.98 -3.12
CA ILE A 37 13.96 -8.98 -3.25
C ILE A 37 14.61 -8.19 -2.10
N SER A 38 14.07 -7.01 -1.74
CA SER A 38 14.61 -6.26 -0.60
C SER A 38 14.50 -7.05 0.71
N ARG A 39 13.39 -7.77 0.95
CA ARG A 39 13.23 -8.56 2.18
C ARG A 39 14.19 -9.74 2.29
N VAL A 40 14.60 -10.32 1.16
CA VAL A 40 15.44 -11.53 1.11
C VAL A 40 16.93 -11.19 1.18
N ILE A 41 17.34 -10.07 0.58
CA ILE A 41 18.74 -9.63 0.56
C ILE A 41 19.20 -9.17 1.95
N LYS A 42 20.46 -9.45 2.29
CA LYS A 42 21.04 -9.01 3.57
C LYS A 42 21.19 -7.49 3.63
N ASN A 43 20.87 -6.92 4.80
CA ASN A 43 21.10 -5.52 5.20
C ASN A 43 20.27 -4.45 4.48
N GLU A 44 19.28 -4.80 3.65
CA GLU A 44 18.54 -3.83 2.83
C GLU A 44 17.04 -3.93 3.00
N LYS A 45 16.47 -3.11 3.88
CA LYS A 45 15.01 -3.13 4.15
C LYS A 45 14.20 -2.27 3.18
N LEU A 46 14.85 -1.45 2.35
CA LEU A 46 14.18 -0.45 1.53
C LEU A 46 14.05 -0.88 0.07
N GLU A 47 12.82 -1.12 -0.38
CA GLU A 47 12.47 -1.45 -1.78
C GLU A 47 13.04 -0.46 -2.80
N LEU A 48 13.08 0.83 -2.44
CA LEU A 48 13.54 1.90 -3.34
C LEU A 48 14.99 1.70 -3.80
N ASN A 49 15.86 1.11 -2.98
CA ASN A 49 17.26 0.86 -3.34
C ASN A 49 17.36 -0.20 -4.43
N VAL A 50 16.64 -1.32 -4.27
CA VAL A 50 16.54 -2.39 -5.29
C VAL A 50 15.95 -1.83 -6.58
N ARG A 51 14.87 -1.03 -6.50
CA ARG A 51 14.24 -0.41 -7.66
C ARG A 51 15.18 0.54 -8.41
N ARG A 52 15.94 1.37 -7.68
CA ARG A 52 16.93 2.29 -8.27
C ARG A 52 18.05 1.52 -8.97
N LYS A 53 18.59 0.47 -8.32
CA LYS A 53 19.62 -0.41 -8.93
C LYS A 53 19.09 -1.08 -10.19
N ARG A 54 17.89 -1.66 -10.13
CA ARG A 54 17.24 -2.30 -11.27
C ARG A 54 17.09 -1.36 -12.47
N LYS A 55 16.62 -0.13 -12.23
CA LYS A 55 16.51 0.89 -13.28
C LYS A 55 17.87 1.34 -13.82
N LYS A 56 18.88 1.48 -12.96
CA LYS A 56 20.25 1.84 -13.35
C LYS A 56 20.87 0.79 -14.29
N LEU A 57 20.53 -0.48 -14.09
CA LEU A 57 20.95 -1.60 -14.94
C LEU A 57 20.07 -1.76 -16.20
N GLY A 58 19.08 -0.90 -16.43
CA GLY A 58 18.19 -1.02 -17.60
C GLY A 58 17.21 -2.20 -17.54
N ILE A 59 17.09 -2.90 -16.41
CA ILE A 59 16.17 -4.02 -16.24
C ILE A 59 14.73 -3.48 -16.10
N LEU A 60 14.05 -3.36 -17.23
CA LEU A 60 12.69 -2.87 -17.36
C LEU A 60 11.80 -3.94 -17.98
N PRO A 61 10.53 -4.03 -17.58
CA PRO A 61 9.59 -4.92 -18.23
C PRO A 61 9.21 -4.40 -19.62
N CYS A 62 9.00 -5.33 -20.54
CA CYS A 62 8.44 -5.09 -21.86
C CYS A 62 6.90 -5.14 -21.80
N VAL A 63 6.26 -4.38 -22.67
CA VAL A 63 4.81 -4.35 -22.89
C VAL A 63 4.49 -5.29 -24.03
N LYS A 64 3.66 -6.29 -23.75
CA LYS A 64 3.21 -7.28 -24.72
C LYS A 64 1.72 -7.22 -24.91
N GLN A 65 1.27 -7.51 -26.13
CA GLN A 65 -0.13 -7.52 -26.51
C GLN A 65 -0.70 -8.93 -26.37
N ILE A 66 -1.93 -9.04 -25.88
CA ILE A 66 -2.66 -10.30 -25.86
C ILE A 66 -3.41 -10.39 -27.18
N ASP A 67 -2.87 -11.17 -28.09
CA ASP A 67 -3.57 -11.67 -29.24
C ASP A 67 -4.04 -13.10 -28.94
N THR A 68 -5.27 -13.42 -29.32
CA THR A 68 -5.83 -14.77 -29.08
C THR A 68 -5.14 -15.86 -29.90
N VAL A 69 -4.19 -15.47 -30.76
CA VAL A 69 -3.54 -16.28 -31.80
C VAL A 69 -2.01 -16.33 -31.64
N SER A 70 -1.46 -15.97 -30.48
CA SER A 70 -0.01 -16.09 -30.19
C SER A 70 0.89 -15.42 -31.25
N ALA A 71 0.56 -14.19 -31.62
CA ALA A 71 1.25 -13.36 -32.61
C ALA A 71 1.28 -13.88 -34.05
N GLU A 72 0.39 -14.81 -34.43
CA GLU A 72 0.25 -15.22 -35.84
C GLU A 72 -0.33 -14.08 -36.69
N TRP A 73 -1.33 -13.37 -36.16
CA TRP A 73 -1.98 -12.24 -36.83
C TRP A 73 -1.88 -10.98 -35.98
N PRO A 74 -1.69 -9.80 -36.60
CA PRO A 74 -1.59 -8.55 -35.86
C PRO A 74 -2.92 -8.25 -35.15
N ALA A 75 -2.87 -8.07 -33.84
CA ALA A 75 -4.03 -7.67 -33.05
C ALA A 75 -4.25 -6.15 -33.10
N ALA A 76 -5.50 -5.74 -33.33
CA ALA A 76 -5.89 -4.32 -33.32
C ALA A 76 -6.25 -3.79 -31.91
N THR A 77 -6.30 -4.66 -30.89
CA THR A 77 -6.81 -4.34 -29.54
C THR A 77 -5.70 -4.06 -28.54
N ASN A 78 -5.73 -2.92 -27.84
CA ASN A 78 -4.74 -2.57 -26.82
C ASN A 78 -4.97 -3.27 -25.47
N TYR A 79 -5.05 -4.61 -25.48
CA TYR A 79 -5.06 -5.42 -24.28
C TYR A 79 -3.62 -5.87 -23.98
N LEU A 80 -3.02 -5.26 -22.95
CA LEU A 80 -1.57 -5.28 -22.74
C LEU A 80 -1.20 -5.87 -21.37
N TYR A 81 -0.03 -6.49 -21.29
CA TYR A 81 0.58 -6.93 -20.04
C TYR A 81 2.08 -6.62 -20.01
N LEU A 82 2.66 -6.65 -18.80
CA LEU A 82 4.09 -6.43 -18.59
C LEU A 82 4.79 -7.75 -18.31
N THR A 83 5.95 -7.95 -18.94
CA THR A 83 6.77 -9.15 -18.73
C THR A 83 8.26 -8.83 -18.78
N TYR A 84 9.05 -9.59 -18.02
CA TYR A 84 10.51 -9.59 -18.12
C TYR A 84 11.03 -10.70 -19.05
N ASN A 85 10.14 -11.52 -19.62
CA ASN A 85 10.50 -12.58 -20.57
C ASN A 85 10.40 -12.11 -22.03
N GLY A 86 10.49 -10.80 -22.26
CA GLY A 86 10.45 -10.19 -23.59
C GLY A 86 11.74 -9.42 -23.87
N SER A 87 12.07 -9.26 -25.15
CA SER A 87 13.20 -8.46 -25.62
C SER A 87 12.81 -7.03 -26.02
N CYS A 88 11.58 -6.85 -26.50
CA CYS A 88 11.05 -5.58 -27.00
C CYS A 88 9.55 -5.43 -26.73
N ASP A 89 9.04 -4.23 -26.94
CA ASP A 89 7.61 -3.93 -26.81
C ASP A 89 6.86 -4.12 -28.13
N ASP A 90 5.60 -4.55 -28.03
CA ASP A 90 4.75 -4.75 -29.21
C ASP A 90 4.09 -3.45 -29.69
N VAL A 91 4.03 -2.43 -28.83
CA VAL A 91 3.38 -1.13 -29.10
C VAL A 91 4.40 0.01 -29.09
N ALA A 92 4.25 0.94 -30.03
CA ALA A 92 5.07 2.15 -30.09
C ALA A 92 4.57 3.24 -29.13
N PHE A 93 5.49 3.84 -28.37
CA PHE A 93 5.20 4.87 -27.37
C PHE A 93 5.47 6.29 -27.89
N ASN A 94 5.04 6.60 -29.11
CA ASN A 94 5.42 7.83 -29.82
C ASN A 94 5.06 9.12 -29.07
N ASN A 95 3.94 9.13 -28.34
CA ASN A 95 3.41 10.31 -27.64
C ASN A 95 3.46 10.17 -26.11
N VAL A 96 3.93 9.04 -25.59
CA VAL A 96 3.97 8.74 -24.15
C VAL A 96 5.42 8.47 -23.79
N ARG A 97 6.09 9.44 -23.15
CA ARG A 97 7.45 9.22 -22.66
C ARG A 97 7.42 8.10 -21.63
N ARG A 98 8.07 6.96 -21.93
CA ARG A 98 8.41 5.98 -20.90
C ARG A 98 9.25 6.66 -19.81
N PHE A 99 9.26 6.05 -18.63
CA PHE A 99 10.33 6.29 -17.66
C PHE A 99 11.67 6.07 -18.37
N ALA A 100 12.39 7.16 -18.69
CA ALA A 100 13.65 7.10 -19.41
C ALA A 100 14.63 6.15 -18.70
N SER A 101 15.33 5.35 -19.49
CA SER A 101 16.36 4.38 -19.11
C SER A 101 17.63 5.04 -18.52
N ASP A 102 17.80 6.34 -18.68
CA ASP A 102 19.11 6.98 -18.60
C ASP A 102 19.52 7.35 -17.17
N GLY A 103 18.84 6.80 -16.15
CA GLY A 103 19.17 6.99 -14.73
C GLY A 103 18.98 8.43 -14.22
N CYS A 104 18.82 9.41 -15.10
CA CYS A 104 18.45 10.77 -14.79
C CYS A 104 16.93 10.83 -14.65
N PHE A 105 16.45 10.96 -13.42
CA PHE A 105 15.07 11.23 -13.07
C PHE A 105 14.67 12.63 -13.59
N GLN A 106 14.59 12.81 -14.91
CA GLN A 106 14.01 14.02 -15.49
C GLN A 106 12.51 14.00 -15.18
N LYS A 107 12.14 14.69 -14.08
CA LYS A 107 10.86 15.32 -13.72
C LYS A 107 9.57 14.82 -14.41
N ASN A 108 9.41 13.53 -14.64
CA ASN A 108 8.16 12.95 -15.11
C ASN A 108 7.36 12.56 -13.86
N GLY A 109 6.75 13.55 -13.24
CA GLY A 109 5.81 13.34 -12.14
C GLY A 109 4.58 12.60 -12.63
N VAL A 110 4.02 11.73 -11.79
CA VAL A 110 2.68 11.19 -12.02
C VAL A 110 1.71 12.34 -11.79
N ILE A 111 0.89 12.65 -12.80
CA ILE A 111 -0.16 13.67 -12.65
C ILE A 111 -1.37 12.98 -12.01
N VAL A 112 -1.76 13.48 -10.84
CA VAL A 112 -3.01 13.10 -10.20
C VAL A 112 -4.06 14.10 -10.66
N LEU A 113 -5.07 13.61 -11.39
CA LEU A 113 -6.22 14.42 -11.81
C LEU A 113 -7.30 14.40 -10.73
N GLY A 114 -7.93 15.55 -10.46
CA GLY A 114 -8.97 15.68 -9.44
C GLY A 114 -8.43 16.12 -8.08
N SER A 115 -8.90 15.48 -7.00
CA SER A 115 -8.47 15.82 -5.65
C SER A 115 -6.99 15.49 -5.47
N GLY A 116 -6.17 16.51 -5.22
CA GLY A 116 -4.73 16.33 -5.04
C GLY A 116 -4.39 15.43 -3.85
N VAL A 117 -3.19 14.84 -3.87
CA VAL A 117 -2.71 13.90 -2.83
C VAL A 117 -2.80 14.47 -1.41
N TYR A 118 -2.59 15.79 -1.26
CA TYR A 118 -2.73 16.47 0.03
C TYR A 118 -4.17 16.43 0.55
N ARG A 119 -5.16 16.68 -0.31
CA ARG A 119 -6.58 16.63 0.07
C ARG A 119 -7.03 15.21 0.40
N ILE A 120 -6.50 14.20 -0.30
CA ILE A 120 -6.78 12.80 0.02
C ILE A 120 -6.17 12.43 1.38
N GLY A 121 -4.91 12.78 1.63
CA GLY A 121 -4.25 12.54 2.93
C GLY A 121 -4.96 13.25 4.08
N SER A 122 -5.23 14.54 3.91
CA SER A 122 -6.01 15.39 4.82
C SER A 122 -7.41 14.83 5.10
N SER A 123 -8.07 14.23 4.10
CA SER A 123 -9.39 13.61 4.28
C SER A 123 -9.34 12.26 5.00
N VAL A 124 -8.26 11.49 4.82
CA VAL A 124 -8.09 10.18 5.49
C VAL A 124 -7.66 10.37 6.94
N GLU A 125 -6.79 11.34 7.21
CA GLU A 125 -6.28 11.68 8.54
C GLU A 125 -7.16 12.73 9.26
N PHE A 126 -8.25 13.18 8.63
CA PHE A 126 -9.15 14.24 9.09
C PHE A 126 -8.41 15.44 9.71
N ASP A 127 -7.95 16.37 8.86
CA ASP A 127 -7.21 17.55 9.30
C ASP A 127 -7.88 18.28 10.48
N ALA A 128 -7.08 18.55 11.52
CA ALA A 128 -7.44 19.28 12.72
C ALA A 128 -8.19 20.62 12.46
N CYS A 129 -8.02 21.22 11.27
CA CYS A 129 -8.72 22.43 10.87
C CYS A 129 -10.23 22.24 10.65
N CYS A 130 -10.68 21.08 10.15
CA CYS A 130 -12.11 20.75 10.04
C CYS A 130 -12.70 20.28 11.38
N VAL A 131 -11.83 19.73 12.24
CA VAL A 131 -12.18 19.17 13.55
C VAL A 131 -12.58 20.23 14.58
N GLY A 132 -12.09 21.47 14.45
CA GLY A 132 -12.38 22.55 15.39
C GLY A 132 -13.75 23.23 15.24
N CYS A 133 -14.46 23.03 14.12
CA CYS A 133 -15.69 23.79 13.81
C CYS A 133 -16.96 22.94 13.74
N ILE A 134 -16.88 21.64 14.02
CA ILE A 134 -18.01 20.70 13.96
C ILE A 134 -18.00 19.87 15.26
N LEU A 135 -19.18 19.56 15.79
CA LEU A 135 -19.29 18.67 16.95
C LEU A 135 -18.74 17.29 16.61
N GLN A 136 -17.75 16.84 17.37
CA GLN A 136 -17.13 15.52 17.20
C GLN A 136 -17.04 14.80 18.55
N PRO A 137 -17.07 13.46 18.53
CA PRO A 137 -16.73 12.68 19.71
C PRO A 137 -15.28 12.95 20.12
N GLN A 138 -15.00 12.86 21.42
CA GLN A 138 -13.62 12.89 21.91
C GLN A 138 -12.84 11.75 21.26
N TRP A 139 -11.64 12.06 20.75
CA TRP A 139 -10.79 11.09 20.07
C TRP A 139 -9.32 11.35 20.33
N THR A 140 -8.51 10.31 20.20
CA THR A 140 -7.06 10.40 20.29
C THR A 140 -6.40 9.44 19.30
N ARG A 141 -5.18 9.76 18.88
CA ARG A 141 -4.32 8.85 18.11
C ARG A 141 -3.29 8.25 19.05
N THR A 142 -3.20 6.93 19.09
CA THR A 142 -2.20 6.23 19.92
C THR A 142 -1.58 5.08 19.16
N ASP A 143 -0.30 4.83 19.45
CA ASP A 143 0.45 3.69 18.93
C ASP A 143 0.64 2.60 20.00
N SER A 144 0.40 2.93 21.26
CA SER A 144 0.57 2.04 22.42
C SER A 144 -0.78 1.62 23.01
N ILE A 145 -0.81 0.43 23.61
CA ILE A 145 -2.00 -0.11 24.28
C ILE A 145 -2.26 0.67 25.56
N GLU A 146 -1.20 1.05 26.26
CA GLU A 146 -1.26 1.73 27.55
C GLU A 146 -1.90 3.12 27.43
N GLU A 147 -1.55 3.89 26.39
CA GLU A 147 -2.19 5.19 26.12
C GLU A 147 -3.65 5.03 25.70
N ALA A 148 -3.96 3.97 24.95
CA ALA A 148 -5.34 3.66 24.56
C ALA A 148 -6.21 3.33 25.78
N GLU A 149 -5.70 2.56 26.74
CA GLU A 149 -6.39 2.24 27.99
C GLU A 149 -6.60 3.48 28.86
N GLN A 150 -5.57 4.34 28.99
CA GLN A 150 -5.67 5.61 29.72
C GLN A 150 -6.80 6.48 29.15
N PHE A 151 -6.83 6.67 27.83
CA PHE A 151 -7.88 7.43 27.17
C PHE A 151 -9.28 6.83 27.38
N CYS A 152 -9.41 5.49 27.25
CA CYS A 152 -10.69 4.83 27.49
C CYS A 152 -11.17 4.99 28.95
N ASN A 153 -10.25 5.05 29.91
CA ASN A 153 -10.58 5.28 31.32
C ASN A 153 -10.96 6.74 31.61
N GLU A 154 -10.35 7.70 30.90
CA GLU A 154 -10.65 9.13 31.02
C GLU A 154 -12.01 9.49 30.42
N VAL A 155 -12.32 9.00 29.21
CA VAL A 155 -13.55 9.35 28.49
C VAL A 155 -14.71 8.39 28.79
N GLY A 156 -14.40 7.18 29.25
CA GLY A 156 -15.36 6.13 29.57
C GLY A 156 -15.63 5.17 28.39
N TYR A 157 -16.48 4.18 28.63
CA TYR A 157 -16.88 3.18 27.63
C TYR A 157 -18.32 3.43 27.13
N PRO A 158 -18.69 3.04 25.91
CA PRO A 158 -17.90 2.32 24.90
C PRO A 158 -16.98 3.21 24.05
N CYS A 159 -15.82 2.67 23.68
CA CYS A 159 -14.84 3.30 22.77
C CYS A 159 -14.72 2.51 21.46
N LEU A 160 -14.68 3.20 20.32
CA LEU A 160 -14.44 2.65 18.99
C LEU A 160 -12.97 2.75 18.64
N ILE A 161 -12.40 1.63 18.20
CA ILE A 161 -11.01 1.53 17.82
C ILE A 161 -10.94 1.35 16.32
N ARG A 162 -10.24 2.26 15.65
CA ARG A 162 -10.12 2.33 14.20
C ARG A 162 -8.65 2.31 13.79
N PRO A 163 -8.21 1.33 12.99
CA PRO A 163 -6.92 1.39 12.33
C PRO A 163 -6.90 2.50 11.26
N SER A 164 -5.79 3.22 11.16
CA SER A 164 -5.63 4.28 10.15
C SER A 164 -5.55 3.68 8.73
N TYR A 165 -5.92 4.46 7.72
CA TYR A 165 -5.83 4.07 6.30
C TYR A 165 -6.63 2.82 5.90
N VAL A 166 -7.75 2.57 6.58
CA VAL A 166 -8.67 1.47 6.27
C VAL A 166 -9.98 1.97 5.66
N LEU A 167 -10.44 1.28 4.62
CA LEU A 167 -11.75 1.46 4.02
C LEU A 167 -12.74 0.39 4.52
N SER A 168 -14.03 0.71 4.52
CA SER A 168 -15.13 -0.22 4.88
C SER A 168 -15.07 -0.79 6.31
N GLY A 169 -14.33 -0.11 7.20
CA GLY A 169 -14.22 -0.46 8.61
C GLY A 169 -13.55 -1.80 8.92
N ALA A 170 -12.63 -2.25 8.07
CA ALA A 170 -11.88 -3.47 8.34
C ALA A 170 -11.09 -3.37 9.67
N ALA A 171 -11.18 -4.41 10.51
CA ALA A 171 -10.57 -4.46 11.84
C ALA A 171 -10.98 -3.34 12.82
N MET A 172 -12.10 -2.63 12.57
CA MET A 172 -12.72 -1.76 13.56
C MET A 172 -13.41 -2.60 14.63
N ASN A 173 -13.23 -2.23 15.91
CA ASN A 173 -13.87 -2.92 17.03
C ASN A 173 -14.35 -1.91 18.08
N VAL A 174 -15.38 -2.29 18.83
CA VAL A 174 -15.88 -1.52 19.97
C VAL A 174 -15.39 -2.17 21.26
N ALA A 175 -14.66 -1.41 22.06
CA ALA A 175 -14.24 -1.82 23.40
C ALA A 175 -15.34 -1.51 24.42
N HIS A 176 -15.61 -2.48 25.29
CA HIS A 176 -16.56 -2.39 26.38
C HIS A 176 -15.89 -2.78 27.71
N ASN A 177 -16.22 -2.07 28.79
CA ASN A 177 -15.94 -2.44 30.19
C ASN A 177 -14.48 -2.84 30.49
N GLY A 178 -13.51 -2.06 30.02
CA GLY A 178 -12.10 -2.29 30.34
C GLY A 178 -11.45 -3.45 29.60
N VAL A 179 -12.16 -4.16 28.71
CA VAL A 179 -11.56 -5.25 27.94
C VAL A 179 -11.39 -4.86 26.48
N ILE A 180 -10.17 -4.43 26.17
CA ILE A 180 -9.69 -4.27 24.80
C ILE A 180 -9.32 -5.69 24.30
N TYR A 181 -10.32 -6.55 24.10
CA TYR A 181 -10.10 -7.91 23.64
C TYR A 181 -9.43 -7.89 22.26
N ARG A 182 -8.15 -8.30 22.22
CA ARG A 182 -7.46 -8.80 21.02
C ARG A 182 -7.68 -7.96 19.76
N LEU A 183 -7.26 -6.70 19.81
CA LEU A 183 -6.95 -6.01 18.56
C LEU A 183 -5.77 -6.73 17.89
N PRO A 184 -5.74 -6.86 16.56
CA PRO A 184 -4.58 -7.35 15.86
C PRO A 184 -3.49 -6.27 15.85
N PHE A 185 -2.89 -5.98 17.02
CA PHE A 185 -1.59 -5.31 17.13
C PHE A 185 -0.47 -6.05 16.37
N VAL A 186 -0.76 -7.28 15.92
CA VAL A 186 0.20 -8.24 15.39
C VAL A 186 0.56 -8.02 13.91
N TYR A 187 -0.15 -7.19 13.13
CA TYR A 187 0.04 -7.18 11.67
C TYR A 187 0.32 -5.85 10.96
N CYS A 188 0.37 -4.71 11.67
CA CYS A 188 0.82 -3.47 11.04
C CYS A 188 1.52 -2.54 12.04
N PRO A 189 2.74 -2.05 11.75
CA PRO A 189 3.35 -0.95 12.49
C PRO A 189 2.68 0.38 12.07
N SER A 190 1.36 0.45 12.12
CA SER A 190 0.57 1.55 11.55
C SER A 190 -0.45 2.04 12.58
N PHE A 191 -0.49 3.36 12.70
CA PHE A 191 -1.22 4.19 13.66
C PHE A 191 -2.69 3.79 13.88
N PHE A 192 -3.19 3.97 15.10
CA PHE A 192 -4.60 3.77 15.45
C PHE A 192 -5.24 5.06 15.95
N GLU A 193 -6.53 5.22 15.67
CA GLU A 193 -7.36 6.31 16.18
C GLU A 193 -8.48 5.70 17.05
N LEU A 194 -8.58 6.19 18.28
CA LEU A 194 -9.65 5.85 19.22
C LEU A 194 -10.67 6.97 19.26
N PHE A 195 -11.95 6.60 19.18
CA PHE A 195 -13.08 7.52 19.25
C PHE A 195 -14.01 7.09 20.37
N TYR A 196 -14.43 8.01 21.23
CA TYR A 196 -15.45 7.74 22.23
C TYR A 196 -16.86 7.75 21.60
N VAL A 197 -17.70 6.75 21.89
CA VAL A 197 -19.00 6.58 21.22
C VAL A 197 -20.18 6.98 22.12
N GLY A 198 -19.94 7.62 23.27
CA GLY A 198 -20.95 7.86 24.31
C GLY A 198 -22.30 8.45 23.85
N ASP A 199 -23.37 8.03 24.54
CA ASP A 199 -24.79 8.42 24.52
C ASP A 199 -25.50 8.77 23.19
N PHE A 200 -24.88 8.54 22.03
CA PHE A 200 -25.60 8.38 20.75
C PHE A 200 -26.19 6.98 20.57
N ALA A 201 -26.15 6.15 21.62
CA ALA A 201 -26.72 4.82 21.69
C ALA A 201 -28.24 4.85 21.87
N CYS A 202 -28.97 5.46 20.92
CA CYS A 202 -30.37 5.11 20.74
C CYS A 202 -30.45 3.65 20.29
N ARG A 203 -31.09 2.82 21.12
CA ARG A 203 -31.37 1.39 20.93
C ARG A 203 -31.73 1.10 19.47
N GLY A 204 -30.84 0.40 18.76
CA GLY A 204 -31.03 -0.02 17.36
C GLY A 204 -30.19 0.70 16.30
N CYS A 205 -29.46 1.79 16.64
CA CYS A 205 -28.75 2.61 15.66
C CYS A 205 -27.25 2.32 15.46
N ILE A 206 -26.62 1.36 16.14
CA ILE A 206 -25.18 1.07 15.94
C ILE A 206 -24.87 0.69 14.48
N ARG A 207 -25.78 -0.02 13.79
CA ARG A 207 -25.64 -0.26 12.35
C ARG A 207 -25.76 1.03 11.53
N LYS A 208 -26.61 1.96 11.95
CA LYS A 208 -26.86 3.22 11.23
C LYS A 208 -25.81 4.29 11.47
N THR A 209 -25.13 4.36 12.62
CA THR A 209 -24.08 5.37 12.84
C THR A 209 -22.77 5.00 12.14
N VAL A 210 -22.44 3.70 12.13
CA VAL A 210 -21.33 3.17 11.31
C VAL A 210 -21.68 3.24 9.81
N GLN A 211 -22.95 3.02 9.43
CA GLN A 211 -23.42 3.29 8.06
C GLN A 211 -23.45 4.78 7.72
N CYS A 212 -23.82 5.69 8.61
CA CYS A 212 -23.83 7.13 8.32
C CYS A 212 -22.43 7.64 8.00
N TRP A 213 -21.39 7.10 8.64
CA TRP A 213 -20.00 7.42 8.26
C TRP A 213 -19.53 6.71 6.97
N ALA A 214 -20.16 5.59 6.58
CA ALA A 214 -19.95 4.96 5.29
C ALA A 214 -20.77 5.58 4.15
N GLU A 215 -21.86 6.29 4.45
CA GLU A 215 -22.81 6.90 3.51
C GLU A 215 -22.53 8.40 3.27
N VAL A 216 -21.51 9.00 3.89
CA VAL A 216 -21.04 10.38 3.61
C VAL A 216 -19.87 10.39 2.60
N PHE A 217 -19.67 9.29 1.86
CA PHE A 217 -18.81 9.23 0.67
C PHE A 217 -19.63 9.23 -0.62
#